data_AF-A0A1Q8QIP9-F1
#
_entry.id   AF-A0A1Q8QIP9-F1
#
_cell.length_a   1.000
_cell.length_b   1.000
_cell.length_c   1.000
_cell.angle_alpha   90.00
_cell.angle_beta   90.00
_cell.angle_gamma   90.00
#
_symmetry.space_group_name_H-M   'P 1'
#
loop_
_entity.id
_entity.type
_entity.pdbx_description
1 polymer ?
#
loop_
_entity_poly.entity_id
_entity_poly.type
_entity_poly.pdbx_seq_one_letter_code
_entity_poly.pdbx_strand_id
1 'polypeptide(L)'
;MLVDYADILSRLEKGLGRHFAESPSIVNVPGVSVALKIDPFYYLVLRPAFFELLGKWAAVPPARVEETLARTGNLVLGPGRKGYDKPVLVYEEGTGTVLKLPAEFVPAELIDRAVVLYGNEPGPLSVSGLRLVASQRDALAGHFTGVTELAALAFGTPQQG
;
A
#
# COMPACT_ATOMS: atom_id res chain seq x y z
N MET A 1 -2.33 25.45 -16.36
CA MET A 1 -2.90 24.21 -16.93
C MET A 1 -3.46 23.42 -15.76
N LEU A 2 -4.74 23.06 -15.79
CA LEU A 2 -5.37 22.28 -14.72
C LEU A 2 -4.83 20.84 -14.79
N VAL A 3 -4.32 20.31 -13.68
CA VAL A 3 -3.83 18.93 -13.62
C VAL A 3 -5.05 18.01 -13.56
N ASP A 4 -5.16 17.09 -14.52
CA ASP A 4 -6.20 16.07 -14.52
C ASP A 4 -5.76 14.86 -13.67
N TYR A 5 -6.08 14.91 -12.38
CA TYR A 5 -5.75 13.82 -11.46
C TYR A 5 -6.53 12.53 -11.75
N ALA A 6 -7.68 12.61 -12.41
CA ALA A 6 -8.49 11.43 -12.75
C ALA A 6 -7.85 10.66 -13.91
N ASP A 7 -7.37 11.35 -14.95
CA ASP A 7 -6.59 10.72 -16.02
C ASP A 7 -5.31 10.08 -15.48
N ILE A 8 -4.57 10.81 -14.63
CA ILE A 8 -3.36 10.27 -14.01
C ILE A 8 -3.68 9.01 -13.21
N LEU A 9 -4.71 9.03 -12.36
CA LEU A 9 -5.13 7.85 -11.60
C LEU A 9 -5.44 6.66 -12.51
N SER A 10 -6.19 6.88 -13.59
CA SER A 10 -6.49 5.82 -14.56
C SER A 10 -5.22 5.22 -15.19
N ARG A 11 -4.22 6.05 -15.50
CA ARG A 11 -2.92 5.60 -16.01
C ARG A 11 -2.14 4.80 -14.96
N LEU A 12 -2.20 5.19 -13.69
CA LEU A 12 -1.56 4.47 -12.59
C LEU A 12 -2.18 3.07 -12.41
N GLU A 13 -3.51 2.97 -12.37
CA GLU A 13 -4.22 1.68 -12.26
C GLU A 13 -3.92 0.76 -13.45
N LYS A 14 -3.98 1.28 -14.68
CA LYS A 14 -3.64 0.52 -15.90
C LYS A 14 -2.19 0.07 -15.90
N GLY A 15 -1.27 0.96 -15.52
CA GLY A 15 0.16 0.68 -15.45
C GLY A 15 0.44 -0.43 -14.45
N LEU A 16 -0.11 -0.33 -13.24
CA LEU A 16 0.02 -1.33 -12.18
C LEU A 16 -0.49 -2.70 -12.65
N GLY A 17 -1.75 -2.79 -13.10
CA GLY A 17 -2.33 -4.08 -13.45
C GLY A 17 -1.63 -4.75 -14.64
N ARG A 18 -1.25 -3.99 -15.68
CA ARG A 18 -0.51 -4.57 -16.82
C ARG A 18 0.84 -5.17 -16.43
N HIS A 19 1.61 -4.46 -15.60
CA HIS A 19 2.90 -4.99 -15.14
C HIS A 19 2.71 -6.14 -14.15
N PHE A 20 1.63 -6.14 -13.37
CA PHE A 20 1.27 -7.27 -12.52
C PHE A 20 0.96 -8.52 -13.37
N ALA A 21 0.23 -8.39 -14.48
CA ALA A 21 -0.04 -9.53 -15.38
C ALA A 21 1.26 -10.16 -15.94
N GLU A 22 2.29 -9.35 -16.17
CA GLU A 22 3.60 -9.83 -16.63
C GLU A 22 4.43 -10.42 -15.51
N SER A 23 4.34 -9.86 -14.30
CA SER A 23 5.12 -10.27 -13.13
C SER A 23 4.29 -10.13 -11.85
N PRO A 24 3.54 -11.18 -11.46
CA PRO A 24 2.66 -11.12 -10.30
C PRO A 24 3.40 -10.87 -8.97
N SER A 25 4.68 -11.25 -8.88
CA SER A 25 5.49 -11.09 -7.67
C SER A 25 5.79 -9.64 -7.28
N ILE A 26 5.46 -8.66 -8.13
CA ILE A 26 5.66 -7.23 -7.80
C ILE A 26 4.67 -6.73 -6.72
N VAL A 27 3.56 -7.45 -6.49
CA VAL A 27 2.54 -7.13 -5.47
C VAL A 27 2.26 -8.36 -4.58
N ASN A 28 2.09 -8.11 -3.28
CA ASN A 28 1.58 -9.06 -2.30
C ASN A 28 2.43 -10.30 -1.97
N VAL A 29 3.72 -10.30 -2.31
CA VAL A 29 4.70 -11.33 -1.95
C VAL A 29 5.69 -10.77 -0.92
N PRO A 30 5.63 -11.18 0.37
CA PRO A 30 6.58 -10.76 1.39
C PRO A 30 8.03 -10.98 0.97
N GLY A 31 8.91 -10.04 1.34
CA GLY A 31 10.34 -10.08 0.97
C GLY A 31 10.65 -9.71 -0.49
N VAL A 32 9.65 -9.59 -1.36
CA VAL A 32 9.83 -9.29 -2.79
C VAL A 32 9.08 -8.03 -3.21
N SER A 33 7.81 -7.90 -2.83
CA SER A 33 6.93 -6.85 -3.33
C SER A 33 7.09 -5.51 -2.60
N VAL A 34 6.79 -4.42 -3.31
CA VAL A 34 6.77 -3.05 -2.76
C VAL A 34 5.41 -2.64 -2.19
N ALA A 35 4.39 -3.49 -2.36
CA ALA A 35 3.05 -3.30 -1.83
C ALA A 35 2.54 -4.65 -1.29
N LEU A 36 2.12 -4.67 -0.03
CA LEU A 36 1.68 -5.87 0.68
C LEU A 36 0.30 -5.62 1.27
N LYS A 37 -0.66 -6.48 0.97
CA LYS A 37 -2.00 -6.39 1.56
C LYS A 37 -1.92 -6.80 3.01
N ILE A 38 -2.26 -5.90 3.91
CA ILE A 38 -2.15 -6.13 5.36
C ILE A 38 -3.51 -6.41 6.00
N ASP A 39 -4.59 -5.95 5.37
CA ASP A 39 -5.95 -6.30 5.73
C ASP A 39 -6.90 -6.15 4.52
N PRO A 40 -8.22 -6.41 4.67
CA PRO A 40 -9.18 -6.26 3.57
C PRO A 40 -9.33 -4.84 3.03
N PHE A 41 -8.90 -3.81 3.78
CA PHE A 41 -9.12 -2.41 3.47
C PHE A 41 -7.86 -1.69 2.96
N TYR A 42 -6.66 -2.21 3.25
CA TYR A 42 -5.41 -1.50 3.04
C TYR A 42 -4.25 -2.38 2.59
N TYR A 43 -3.40 -1.77 1.76
CA TYR A 43 -2.04 -2.21 1.52
C TYR A 43 -1.06 -1.30 2.25
N LEU A 44 0.01 -1.90 2.76
CA LEU A 44 1.23 -1.20 3.14
C LEU A 44 2.12 -1.05 1.90
N VAL A 45 2.54 0.16 1.57
CA VAL A 45 3.38 0.45 0.40
C VAL A 45 4.71 1.07 0.81
N LEU A 46 5.81 0.56 0.26
CA LEU A 46 7.16 0.97 0.65
C LEU A 46 7.59 2.28 0.00
N ARG A 47 8.13 3.20 0.81
CA ARG A 47 8.75 4.43 0.31
C ARG A 47 10.25 4.22 0.05
N PRO A 48 10.83 4.84 -1.00
CA PRO A 48 10.14 5.52 -2.12
C PRO A 48 9.68 4.54 -3.22
N ALA A 49 10.09 3.28 -3.13
CA ALA A 49 10.07 2.30 -4.22
C ALA A 49 8.69 2.12 -4.87
N PHE A 50 7.60 2.10 -4.10
CA PHE A 50 6.25 1.97 -4.65
C PHE A 50 5.90 3.12 -5.60
N PHE A 51 6.15 4.36 -5.19
CA PHE A 51 5.83 5.56 -5.98
C PHE A 51 6.72 5.66 -7.22
N GLU A 52 7.98 5.23 -7.11
CA GLU A 52 8.92 5.19 -8.23
C GLU A 52 8.50 4.16 -9.29
N LEU A 53 8.17 2.94 -8.86
CA LEU A 53 7.73 1.87 -9.77
C LEU A 53 6.38 2.20 -10.41
N LEU A 54 5.41 2.61 -9.61
CA LEU A 54 4.08 2.99 -10.12
C LEU A 54 4.18 4.15 -11.11
N GLY A 55 5.03 5.14 -10.81
CA GLY A 55 5.32 6.26 -11.70
C GLY A 55 5.99 5.81 -12.99
N LYS A 56 6.99 4.92 -12.91
CA LYS A 56 7.66 4.34 -14.08
C LYS A 56 6.68 3.62 -14.99
N TRP A 57 5.80 2.78 -14.44
CA TRP A 57 4.79 2.02 -15.20
C TRP A 57 3.74 2.90 -15.87
N ALA A 58 3.40 4.03 -15.26
CA ALA A 58 2.42 4.97 -15.79
C ALA A 58 3.03 6.10 -16.64
N ALA A 59 4.36 6.20 -16.74
CA ALA A 59 5.08 7.36 -17.26
C ALA A 59 4.68 8.69 -16.55
N VAL A 60 4.69 8.66 -15.21
CA VAL A 60 4.34 9.77 -14.32
C VAL A 60 5.47 9.96 -13.31
N PRO A 61 5.96 11.19 -13.06
CA PRO A 61 7.01 11.42 -12.05
C PRO A 61 6.56 10.99 -10.64
N PRO A 62 7.43 10.44 -9.79
CA PRO A 62 7.05 9.90 -8.47
C PRO A 62 6.33 10.92 -7.57
N ALA A 63 6.80 12.18 -7.56
CA ALA A 63 6.14 13.26 -6.80
C ALA A 63 4.71 13.52 -7.28
N ARG A 64 4.44 13.35 -8.58
CA ARG A 64 3.09 13.48 -9.14
C ARG A 64 2.22 12.27 -8.81
N VAL A 65 2.81 11.08 -8.67
CA VAL A 65 2.10 9.90 -8.17
C VAL A 65 1.61 10.14 -6.75
N GLU A 66 2.51 10.50 -5.84
CA GLU A 66 2.17 10.77 -4.43
C GLU A 66 1.09 11.86 -4.32
N GLU A 67 1.23 12.94 -5.07
CA GLU A 67 0.22 14.00 -5.12
C GLU A 67 -1.13 13.51 -5.68
N THR A 68 -1.15 12.76 -6.78
CA THR A 68 -2.39 12.23 -7.36
C THR A 68 -3.11 11.32 -6.38
N LEU A 69 -2.38 10.39 -5.72
CA LEU A 69 -2.98 9.49 -4.75
C LEU A 69 -3.53 10.28 -3.55
N ALA A 70 -2.80 11.27 -3.04
CA ALA A 70 -3.27 12.16 -1.98
C ALA A 70 -4.51 12.99 -2.37
N ARG A 71 -4.59 13.47 -3.61
CA ARG A 71 -5.69 14.30 -4.12
C ARG A 71 -6.95 13.50 -4.43
N THR A 72 -6.79 12.25 -4.83
CA THR A 72 -7.89 11.35 -5.19
C THR A 72 -8.36 10.44 -4.04
N GLY A 73 -7.76 10.54 -2.86
CA GLY A 73 -8.12 9.73 -1.69
C GLY A 73 -7.54 8.31 -1.71
N ASN A 74 -6.57 8.05 -2.59
CA ASN A 74 -5.88 6.77 -2.74
C ASN A 74 -4.56 6.69 -1.95
N LEU A 75 -4.40 7.56 -0.97
CA LEU A 75 -3.31 7.56 0.02
C LEU A 75 -3.90 7.94 1.37
N VAL A 76 -3.63 7.13 2.40
CA VAL A 76 -4.09 7.40 3.76
C VAL A 76 -3.24 8.53 4.36
N LEU A 77 -3.90 9.66 4.59
CA LEU A 77 -3.29 10.83 5.21
C LEU A 77 -3.90 11.03 6.59
N GLY A 78 -3.03 11.22 7.59
CA GLY A 78 -3.44 11.51 8.94
C GLY A 78 -3.84 12.97 9.16
N PRO A 79 -4.05 13.37 10.43
CA PRO A 79 -4.45 14.72 10.79
C PRO A 79 -3.59 15.79 10.13
N GLY A 80 -4.24 16.80 9.54
CA GLY A 80 -3.56 17.84 8.76
C GLY A 80 -3.11 17.40 7.36
N ARG A 81 -3.64 16.27 6.85
CA ARG A 81 -3.37 15.70 5.52
C ARG A 81 -1.89 15.35 5.30
N LYS A 82 -1.26 14.75 6.31
CA LYS A 82 0.16 14.33 6.25
C LYS A 82 0.29 12.81 6.16
N GLY A 83 1.30 12.34 5.45
CA GLY A 83 1.71 10.92 5.47
C GLY A 83 2.23 10.51 6.85
N TYR A 84 2.39 9.20 7.06
CA TYR A 84 2.87 8.69 8.35
C TYR A 84 4.37 8.98 8.49
N ASP A 85 4.76 9.69 9.54
CA ASP A 85 6.11 10.26 9.69
C ASP A 85 7.11 9.34 10.39
N LYS A 86 6.65 8.18 10.88
CA LYS A 86 7.46 7.18 11.58
C LYS A 86 7.63 5.93 10.71
N PRO A 87 8.75 5.20 10.85
CA PRO A 87 8.86 3.86 10.29
C PRO A 87 7.77 2.94 10.84
N VAL A 88 7.16 2.15 9.97
CA VAL A 88 6.18 1.13 10.34
C VAL A 88 6.92 -0.14 10.75
N LEU A 89 6.59 -0.68 11.92
CA LEU A 89 7.16 -1.92 12.43
C LEU A 89 6.37 -3.12 11.88
N VAL A 90 7.02 -4.01 11.14
CA VAL A 90 6.34 -5.16 10.54
C VAL A 90 7.11 -6.45 10.79
N TYR A 91 6.42 -7.58 10.71
CA TYR A 91 7.05 -8.90 10.67
C TYR A 91 6.26 -9.81 9.74
N GLU A 92 6.94 -10.79 9.16
CA GLU A 92 6.28 -11.88 8.44
C GLU A 92 5.94 -13.00 9.43
N GLU A 93 4.71 -13.50 9.39
CA GLU A 93 4.28 -14.63 10.21
C GLU A 93 5.24 -15.82 10.06
N GLY A 94 5.69 -16.36 11.19
CA GLY A 94 6.62 -17.50 11.23
C GLY A 94 8.12 -17.14 11.20
N THR A 95 8.51 -15.88 10.96
CA THR A 95 9.94 -15.50 10.88
C THR A 95 10.52 -14.91 12.17
N GLY A 96 9.67 -14.42 13.08
CA GLY A 96 10.06 -13.75 14.34
C GLY A 96 10.81 -12.42 14.17
N THR A 97 11.20 -12.05 12.95
CA THR A 97 12.05 -10.89 12.67
C THR A 97 11.21 -9.64 12.45
N VAL A 98 11.48 -8.60 13.23
CA VAL A 98 10.82 -7.29 13.08
C VAL A 98 11.66 -6.38 12.19
N LEU A 99 11.03 -5.88 11.12
CA LEU A 99 11.58 -4.88 10.22
C LEU A 99 10.99 -3.51 10.52
N LYS A 100 11.77 -2.45 10.27
CA LYS A 100 11.32 -1.05 10.34
C LYS A 100 11.32 -0.49 8.94
N LEU A 101 10.14 -0.25 8.39
CA LEU A 101 9.99 0.13 6.98
C LEU A 101 9.45 1.56 6.87
N PRO A 102 10.08 2.45 6.07
CA PRO A 102 9.42 3.67 5.64
C PRO A 102 8.29 3.29 4.69
N ALA A 103 7.06 3.53 5.09
CA ALA A 103 5.90 3.06 4.36
C ALA A 103 4.70 3.98 4.52
N GLU A 104 3.79 3.92 3.56
CA GLU A 104 2.47 4.56 3.62
C GLU A 104 1.39 3.49 3.49
N PHE A 105 0.13 3.90 3.62
CA PHE A 105 -1.02 3.03 3.42
C PHE A 105 -1.86 3.53 2.25
N VAL A 106 -2.31 2.61 1.41
CA VAL A 106 -3.24 2.89 0.31
C VAL A 106 -4.49 2.02 0.44
N PRO A 107 -5.69 2.53 0.11
CA PRO A 107 -6.89 1.71 0.08
C PRO A 107 -6.70 0.48 -0.81
N ALA A 108 -7.18 -0.68 -0.35
CA ALA A 108 -7.07 -1.93 -1.08
C ALA A 108 -7.75 -1.87 -2.45
N GLU A 109 -8.85 -1.12 -2.54
CA GLU A 109 -9.59 -0.91 -3.80
C GLU A 109 -8.69 -0.38 -4.93
N LEU A 110 -7.69 0.47 -4.66
CA LEU A 110 -6.76 0.98 -5.67
C LEU A 110 -6.02 -0.16 -6.38
N ILE A 111 -5.46 -1.08 -5.59
CA ILE A 111 -4.59 -2.14 -6.10
C ILE A 111 -5.42 -3.33 -6.58
N ASP A 112 -6.41 -3.75 -5.79
CA ASP A 112 -7.29 -4.88 -6.12
C ASP A 112 -8.03 -4.62 -7.44
N ARG A 113 -8.59 -3.42 -7.63
CA ARG A 113 -9.27 -3.08 -8.88
C ARG A 113 -8.30 -3.08 -10.06
N ALA A 114 -7.08 -2.57 -9.88
CA ALA A 114 -6.07 -2.54 -10.94
C ALA A 114 -5.69 -3.96 -11.40
N VAL A 115 -5.44 -4.88 -10.46
CA VAL A 115 -5.06 -6.26 -10.80
C VAL A 115 -6.24 -7.07 -11.36
N VAL A 116 -7.47 -6.81 -10.92
CA VAL A 116 -8.66 -7.46 -11.48
C VAL A 116 -8.94 -6.97 -12.91
N LEU A 117 -8.96 -5.65 -13.13
CA LEU A 117 -9.34 -5.08 -14.43
C LEU A 117 -8.25 -5.20 -15.48
N TYR A 118 -6.98 -5.10 -15.07
CA TYR A 118 -5.85 -4.99 -16.00
C TYR A 118 -4.75 -6.03 -15.76
N GLY A 119 -4.82 -6.79 -14.65
CA GLY A 119 -3.84 -7.80 -14.25
C GLY A 119 -4.25 -9.26 -14.46
N ASN A 120 -5.46 -9.51 -14.99
CA ASN A 120 -6.05 -10.84 -15.19
C ASN A 120 -6.31 -11.64 -13.89
N GLU A 121 -6.36 -10.99 -12.74
CA GLU A 121 -6.75 -11.66 -11.49
C GLU A 121 -8.27 -11.88 -11.45
N PRO A 122 -8.76 -13.07 -11.05
CA PRO A 122 -10.19 -13.36 -10.97
C PRO A 122 -10.90 -12.60 -9.83
N GLY A 123 -10.14 -11.99 -8.92
CA GLY A 123 -10.66 -11.27 -7.77
C GLY A 123 -9.58 -10.49 -7.02
N PRO A 124 -9.95 -9.81 -5.92
CA PRO A 124 -9.00 -9.10 -5.07
C PRO A 124 -7.96 -10.07 -4.49
N LEU A 125 -6.74 -9.58 -4.24
CA LEU A 125 -5.68 -10.42 -3.68
C LEU A 125 -5.99 -10.77 -2.22
N SER A 126 -5.54 -11.94 -1.79
CA SER A 126 -5.60 -12.37 -0.39
C SER A 126 -4.74 -11.47 0.50
N VAL A 127 -5.09 -11.36 1.79
CA VAL A 127 -4.21 -10.71 2.78
C VAL A 127 -2.89 -11.49 2.86
N SER A 128 -1.76 -10.78 2.82
CA SER A 128 -0.42 -11.38 2.91
C SER A 128 -0.13 -11.93 4.32
N GLY A 129 0.99 -12.65 4.47
CA GLY A 129 1.53 -13.05 5.78
C GLY A 129 2.21 -11.93 6.56
N LEU A 130 2.22 -10.69 6.05
CA LEU A 130 2.80 -9.55 6.77
C LEU A 130 1.85 -9.03 7.85
N ARG A 131 2.38 -8.76 9.03
CA ARG A 131 1.66 -8.16 10.15
C ARG A 131 2.38 -6.92 10.67
N LEU A 132 1.58 -5.97 11.13
CA LEU A 132 2.01 -4.83 11.91
C LEU A 132 2.27 -5.27 13.35
N VAL A 133 3.36 -4.81 13.96
CA VAL A 133 3.61 -5.09 15.38
C VAL A 133 2.50 -4.47 16.23
N ALA A 134 1.96 -5.20 17.21
CA ALA A 134 0.80 -4.76 17.98
C ALA A 134 1.05 -3.47 18.80
N SER A 135 2.28 -3.21 19.23
CA SER A 135 2.63 -2.04 20.06
C SER A 135 2.45 -0.68 19.37
N GLN A 136 2.34 -0.64 18.04
CA GLN A 136 2.07 0.59 17.28
C GLN A 136 0.59 0.78 16.95
N ARG A 137 -0.32 -0.05 17.47
CA ARG A 137 -1.76 0.02 17.18
C ARG A 137 -2.32 1.42 17.48
N ASP A 138 -2.08 1.95 18.67
CA ASP A 138 -2.65 3.25 19.06
C ASP A 138 -2.07 4.41 18.23
N ALA A 139 -0.77 4.34 17.89
CA ALA A 139 -0.12 5.32 17.05
C ALA A 139 -0.71 5.33 15.62
N LEU A 140 -0.96 4.15 15.06
CA LEU A 140 -1.58 4.01 13.75
C LEU A 140 -3.07 4.36 13.77
N ALA A 141 -3.80 4.04 14.85
CA ALA A 141 -5.19 4.48 15.00
C ALA A 141 -5.30 6.02 14.96
N GLY A 142 -4.37 6.73 15.60
CA GLY A 142 -4.26 8.19 15.49
C GLY A 142 -4.01 8.67 14.05
N HIS A 143 -3.21 7.94 13.26
CA HIS A 143 -2.98 8.25 11.85
C HIS A 143 -4.21 7.99 10.98
N PHE A 144 -4.98 6.95 11.26
CA PHE A 144 -6.19 6.58 10.51
C PHE A 144 -7.44 7.34 10.97
N THR A 145 -7.29 8.36 11.82
CA THR A 145 -8.44 9.17 12.29
C THR A 145 -9.15 9.83 11.12
N GLY A 146 -10.45 9.55 10.97
CA GLY A 146 -11.28 10.11 9.90
C GLY A 146 -11.34 9.27 8.62
N VAL A 147 -10.70 8.09 8.61
CA VAL A 147 -10.86 7.06 7.57
C VAL A 147 -11.18 5.71 8.20
N THR A 148 -11.45 4.68 7.38
CA THR A 148 -11.69 3.31 7.87
C THR A 148 -10.49 2.83 8.70
N GLU A 149 -10.72 2.32 9.90
CA GLU A 149 -9.62 1.83 10.74
C GLU A 149 -8.99 0.54 10.19
N LEU A 150 -7.73 0.30 10.55
CA LEU A 150 -7.06 -0.98 10.28
C LEU A 150 -7.76 -2.10 11.04
N ALA A 151 -8.04 -3.21 10.35
CA ALA A 151 -8.67 -4.37 10.97
C ALA A 151 -7.74 -5.01 12.01
N ALA A 152 -8.32 -5.64 13.03
CA ALA A 152 -7.55 -6.30 14.09
C ALA A 152 -6.55 -7.35 13.56
N LEU A 153 -6.89 -8.00 12.43
CA LEU A 153 -6.05 -9.00 11.77
C LEU A 153 -4.76 -8.41 11.16
N ALA A 154 -4.70 -7.10 10.92
CA ALA A 154 -3.49 -6.45 10.41
C ALA A 154 -2.36 -6.45 11.45
N PHE A 155 -2.69 -6.68 12.73
CA PHE A 155 -1.77 -6.59 13.85
C PHE A 155 -1.47 -7.95 14.46
N GLY A 156 -0.26 -8.11 14.98
CA GLY A 156 0.08 -9.26 15.81
C GLY A 156 1.36 -9.06 16.62
N THR A 157 1.77 -10.11 17.33
CA THR A 157 2.99 -10.12 18.13
C THR A 157 3.99 -11.08 17.49
N PRO A 158 5.24 -10.67 17.22
CA PRO A 158 6.25 -11.58 16.73
C PRO A 158 6.49 -12.67 17.78
N GLN A 159 6.30 -13.93 17.40
CA GLN A 159 6.68 -15.04 18.26
C GLN A 159 8.21 -15.13 18.27
N GLN A 160 8.82 -15.09 19.45
CA GLN A 160 10.24 -15.41 19.59
C GLN A 160 10.37 -16.92 19.35
N GLY A 161 11.07 -17.28 18.28
CA GLY A 161 11.47 -18.68 18.03
C GLY A 161 12.48 -19.17 19.05
#